data_AF-A0A919HI38-F1
#
_entry.id   AF-A0A919HI38-F1
#
_cell.length_a   1.000
_cell.length_b   1.000
_cell.length_c   1.000
_cell.angle_alpha   90.00
_cell.angle_beta   90.00
_cell.angle_gamma   90.00
#
_symmetry.space_group_name_H-M   'P 1'
#
loop_
_entity.id
_entity.type
_entity.pdbx_description
1 polymer ?
#
loop_
_entity_poly.entity_id
_entity_poly.type
_entity_poly.pdbx_seq_one_letter_code
_entity_poly.pdbx_strand_id
1 'polypeptide(L)'
;MNDFPWEICLAALGVLVPVVAAIYEFVLVGRKRLGYRVQMDTTAVDEAHSQYAGALQELRHRPEQGEPQGELNGRVLEDPSFVLLRIENVGAVNIDEGDYAVLNHDRVGVRVEFPGRRVAGVVITELSDRHLRPNFGPGSGLGYEGSEIRLPKVPLNRSAHYKVLAALERDPASPADPSAPFKEPTVYGGIKGGVGRGRLKETKSRSRTSWQAVTLIGFLVAVVLAQYLVSGQRSSSFDCAGGDLTITGSTALEPVLLQAARAYESTCPDSSAQVLPTGSRTGVTELLGAGSAAADHTVTFTDGPEGDGHPELHGRPVSLSVFGLVTNEDTGVDGVSLTDARRLFSGEITNWSQLGGASRRVVLVTRAKGSGTADVFQDHIMDDRKVLPPNVGYCAVGVTTGDAVASCSTSTTAELLKEVARTPGAVGYAEVEAAAQSDGVRTLKLDGVVPGLGTAGDGTYPFWATEYGYTFGDVPATSIAAGFLRFMTTGPGIDILRDSGQSPCSEVRFPSACAFPRTDGTDLGAGGTTPRPAVSPTGR
;
A
#
# COMPACT_ATOMS: atom_id res chain seq x y z
N MET A 1 -20.15 20.10 25.39
CA MET A 1 -20.05 20.73 24.05
C MET A 1 -18.93 20.06 23.23
N ASN A 2 -18.82 18.71 23.25
CA ASN A 2 -17.68 17.98 22.68
C ASN A 2 -18.04 17.02 21.51
N ASP A 3 -19.29 16.99 21.04
CA ASP A 3 -19.72 16.09 19.94
C ASP A 3 -19.70 16.76 18.56
N PHE A 4 -18.91 17.82 18.37
CA PHE A 4 -18.80 18.43 17.05
C PHE A 4 -17.78 17.63 16.21
N PRO A 5 -18.16 17.07 15.04
CA PRO A 5 -17.34 16.13 14.27
C PRO A 5 -16.23 16.86 13.51
N TRP A 6 -15.26 17.37 14.26
CA TRP A 6 -14.17 18.20 13.75
C TRP A 6 -13.35 17.46 12.68
N GLU A 7 -13.24 16.14 12.78
CA GLU A 7 -12.54 15.29 11.81
C GLU A 7 -13.22 15.30 10.43
N ILE A 8 -14.55 15.22 10.38
CA ILE A 8 -15.32 15.32 9.14
C ILE A 8 -15.21 16.74 8.57
N CYS A 9 -15.28 17.76 9.42
CA CYS A 9 -15.13 19.15 9.00
C CYS A 9 -13.73 19.44 8.43
N LEU A 10 -12.68 18.93 9.06
CA LEU A 10 -11.30 19.10 8.59
C LEU A 10 -11.03 18.31 7.30
N ALA A 11 -11.50 17.07 7.20
CA ALA A 11 -11.38 16.28 5.98
C ALA A 11 -12.15 16.92 4.81
N ALA A 12 -13.38 17.39 5.08
CA ALA A 12 -14.17 18.11 4.10
C ALA A 12 -13.47 19.42 3.66
N LEU A 13 -12.91 20.20 4.60
CA LEU A 13 -12.15 21.40 4.27
C LEU A 13 -10.88 21.09 3.45
N GLY A 14 -10.19 20.00 3.77
CA GLY A 14 -9.00 19.53 3.05
C GLY A 14 -9.26 19.21 1.57
N VAL A 15 -10.48 18.78 1.23
CA VAL A 15 -10.90 18.53 -0.17
C VAL A 15 -11.57 19.75 -0.80
N LEU A 16 -12.43 20.44 -0.05
CA LEU A 16 -13.23 21.55 -0.55
C LEU A 16 -12.36 22.75 -0.93
N VAL A 17 -11.34 23.09 -0.13
CA VAL A 17 -10.50 24.27 -0.39
C VAL A 17 -9.68 24.12 -1.68
N PRO A 18 -8.98 23.01 -1.95
CA PRO A 18 -8.31 22.79 -3.23
C PRO A 18 -9.28 22.75 -4.42
N VAL A 19 -10.44 22.11 -4.26
CA VAL A 19 -11.46 22.03 -5.34
C VAL A 19 -12.02 23.42 -5.66
N VAL A 20 -12.35 24.23 -4.65
CA VAL A 20 -12.83 25.61 -4.86
C VAL A 20 -11.75 26.50 -5.44
N ALA A 21 -10.49 26.36 -4.99
CA ALA A 21 -9.36 27.08 -5.57
C ALA A 21 -9.15 26.72 -7.05
N ALA A 22 -9.24 25.43 -7.40
CA ALA A 22 -9.14 24.94 -8.76
C ALA A 22 -10.33 25.39 -9.63
N ILE A 23 -11.57 25.32 -9.13
CA ILE A 23 -12.76 25.80 -9.84
C ILE A 23 -12.68 27.31 -10.06
N TYR A 24 -12.21 28.07 -9.08
CA TYR A 24 -12.00 29.51 -9.21
C TYR A 24 -10.96 29.82 -10.29
N GLU A 25 -9.82 29.11 -10.30
CA GLU A 25 -8.73 29.37 -11.25
C GLU A 25 -9.03 28.87 -12.68
N PHE A 26 -9.73 27.74 -12.84
CA PHE A 26 -9.93 27.08 -14.14
C PHE A 26 -11.33 27.23 -14.73
N VAL A 27 -12.39 27.27 -13.92
CA VAL A 27 -13.78 27.25 -14.40
C VAL A 27 -14.39 28.66 -14.43
N LEU A 28 -14.24 29.44 -13.36
CA LEU A 28 -14.75 30.82 -13.31
C LEU A 28 -13.82 31.82 -14.02
N VAL A 29 -12.57 31.42 -14.25
CA VAL A 29 -11.51 32.24 -14.84
C VAL A 29 -11.02 31.62 -16.15
N GLY A 30 -11.95 31.32 -17.06
CA GLY A 30 -11.65 31.13 -18.49
C GLY A 30 -11.22 32.45 -19.15
N ARG A 31 -10.16 33.09 -18.64
CA ARG A 31 -9.83 34.49 -18.97
C ARG A 31 -8.75 34.59 -20.03
N LYS A 32 -9.07 35.35 -21.07
CA LYS A 32 -8.16 35.77 -22.13
C LYS A 32 -7.05 36.63 -21.52
N ARG A 33 -5.80 36.38 -21.91
CA ARG A 33 -4.65 37.11 -21.34
C ARG A 33 -3.54 37.25 -22.38
N LEU A 34 -3.39 38.46 -22.89
CA LEU A 34 -2.31 38.83 -23.81
C LEU A 34 -1.11 39.34 -23.01
N GLY A 35 0.03 38.69 -23.19
CA GLY A 35 1.30 39.04 -22.58
C GLY A 35 2.29 39.60 -23.59
N TYR A 36 3.26 40.36 -23.11
CA TYR A 36 4.43 40.76 -23.90
C TYR A 36 5.71 40.61 -23.10
N ARG A 37 6.83 40.43 -23.79
CA ARG A 37 8.17 40.36 -23.20
C ARG A 37 9.19 41.02 -24.11
N VAL A 38 9.99 41.91 -23.56
CA VAL A 38 11.21 42.42 -24.19
C VAL A 38 12.31 41.38 -23.98
N GLN A 39 12.75 40.72 -25.04
CA GLN A 39 13.78 39.67 -24.99
C GLN A 39 15.19 40.23 -25.25
N MET A 40 15.27 41.36 -25.95
CA MET A 40 16.51 42.08 -26.26
C MET A 40 16.16 43.56 -26.35
N ASP A 41 16.94 44.43 -25.73
CA ASP A 41 16.95 45.88 -25.92
C ASP A 41 18.41 46.31 -25.73
N THR A 42 19.16 46.44 -26.83
CA THR A 42 20.60 46.69 -26.79
C THR A 42 21.00 47.76 -27.80
N THR A 43 22.02 48.54 -27.45
CA THR A 43 22.63 49.51 -28.35
C THR A 43 23.73 48.83 -29.18
N ALA A 44 23.91 49.26 -30.41
CA ALA A 44 25.01 48.81 -31.27
C ALA A 44 26.40 49.10 -30.68
N VAL A 45 26.49 50.03 -29.73
CA VAL A 45 27.74 50.44 -29.08
C VAL A 45 28.13 49.47 -27.95
N ASP A 46 27.15 48.90 -27.24
CA ASP A 46 27.38 47.89 -26.19
C ASP A 46 27.93 46.57 -26.76
N GLU A 47 27.58 46.22 -28.01
CA GLU A 47 28.10 45.02 -28.71
C GLU A 47 29.41 45.25 -29.48
N ALA A 48 29.87 46.49 -29.65
CA ALA A 48 31.15 46.78 -30.31
C ALA A 48 32.38 46.25 -29.54
N HIS A 49 32.18 45.74 -28.32
CA HIS A 49 33.18 45.04 -27.50
C HIS A 49 33.06 43.49 -27.60
N SER A 50 32.17 42.96 -28.44
CA SER A 50 32.02 41.52 -28.70
C SER A 50 32.87 41.08 -29.91
N GLN A 51 33.21 39.78 -29.96
CA GLN A 51 34.14 39.17 -30.94
C GLN A 51 33.67 39.25 -32.42
N TYR A 52 32.53 39.89 -32.71
CA TYR A 52 31.89 39.96 -34.03
C TYR A 52 31.68 41.39 -34.55
N ALA A 53 32.46 42.37 -34.07
CA ALA A 53 32.36 43.78 -34.46
C ALA A 53 32.38 44.07 -35.99
N GLY A 54 32.91 43.15 -36.80
CA GLY A 54 33.00 43.29 -38.27
C GLY A 54 31.64 43.36 -38.99
N ALA A 55 30.61 42.64 -38.51
CA ALA A 55 29.29 42.65 -39.15
C ALA A 55 28.55 44.00 -39.01
N LEU A 56 28.86 44.75 -37.95
CA LEU A 56 28.32 46.10 -37.74
C LEU A 56 29.03 47.18 -38.57
N GLN A 57 30.28 46.93 -38.95
CA GLN A 57 31.08 47.85 -39.76
C GLN A 57 30.65 47.83 -41.24
N GLU A 58 30.16 46.69 -41.73
CA GLU A 58 29.54 46.55 -43.06
C GLU A 58 28.21 47.31 -43.21
N LEU A 59 27.49 47.56 -42.11
CA LEU A 59 26.29 48.43 -42.12
C LEU A 59 26.63 49.93 -42.20
N ARG A 60 27.89 50.31 -41.93
CA ARG A 60 28.35 51.71 -41.97
C ARG A 60 29.08 52.10 -43.27
N HIS A 61 29.45 51.14 -44.13
CA HIS A 61 30.20 51.43 -45.35
C HIS A 61 29.86 50.50 -46.53
N ARG A 62 29.20 51.05 -47.55
CA ARG A 62 29.49 50.74 -48.95
C ARG A 62 29.08 51.89 -49.88
N PRO A 63 29.98 52.85 -50.17
CA PRO A 63 29.96 53.56 -51.43
C PRO A 63 30.82 52.76 -52.40
N GLU A 64 30.22 51.90 -53.22
CA GLU A 64 30.90 51.36 -54.40
C GLU A 64 30.51 52.18 -55.63
N GLN A 65 31.53 52.62 -56.35
CA GLN A 65 31.44 53.47 -57.52
C GLN A 65 30.77 52.71 -58.68
N GLY A 66 29.69 53.27 -59.25
CA GLY A 66 29.33 53.00 -60.64
C GLY A 66 27.97 52.36 -60.96
N GLU A 67 26.96 52.36 -60.09
CA GLU A 67 25.60 51.95 -60.45
C GLU A 67 24.58 53.11 -60.50
N PRO A 68 23.63 53.13 -61.46
CA PRO A 68 22.64 54.19 -61.58
C PRO A 68 21.55 54.08 -60.49
N GLN A 69 21.16 55.23 -59.96
CA GLN A 69 20.15 55.45 -58.92
C GLN A 69 18.87 54.61 -59.08
N GLY A 70 18.70 53.63 -58.19
CA GLY A 70 17.41 53.07 -57.77
C GLY A 70 17.29 53.20 -56.25
N GLU A 71 16.25 53.87 -55.78
CA GLU A 71 16.03 54.31 -54.39
C GLU A 71 16.10 53.17 -53.35
N LEU A 72 17.25 53.02 -52.71
CA LEU A 72 17.38 52.50 -51.35
C LEU A 72 18.14 53.57 -50.57
N ASN A 73 17.40 54.44 -49.87
CA ASN A 73 17.96 55.46 -49.01
C ASN A 73 18.74 54.81 -47.85
N GLY A 74 20.00 54.46 -48.10
CA GLY A 74 20.97 53.98 -47.12
C GLY A 74 21.36 55.10 -46.15
N ARG A 75 20.42 55.48 -45.30
CA ARG A 75 20.68 56.38 -44.18
C ARG A 75 21.37 55.58 -43.08
N VAL A 76 22.57 56.03 -42.68
CA VAL A 76 23.24 55.50 -41.50
C VAL A 76 22.39 55.87 -40.28
N LEU A 77 21.98 54.86 -39.51
CA LEU A 77 21.22 55.06 -38.29
C LEU A 77 22.09 55.73 -37.23
N GLU A 78 21.57 56.78 -36.61
CA GLU A 78 22.25 57.52 -35.56
C GLU A 78 22.03 56.81 -34.21
N ASP A 79 23.11 56.29 -33.61
CA ASP A 79 23.06 55.50 -32.37
C ASP A 79 22.05 54.32 -32.43
N PRO A 80 22.29 53.32 -33.30
CA PRO A 80 21.30 52.27 -33.54
C PRO A 80 21.09 51.38 -32.32
N SER A 81 19.83 51.03 -32.06
CA SER A 81 19.44 50.03 -31.06
C SER A 81 18.48 49.01 -31.65
N PHE A 82 18.52 47.79 -31.11
CA PHE A 82 17.69 46.68 -31.56
C PHE A 82 16.84 46.16 -30.41
N VAL A 83 15.53 46.02 -30.66
CA VAL A 83 14.58 45.49 -29.69
C VAL A 83 13.86 44.27 -30.23
N LEU A 84 13.94 43.15 -29.51
CA LEU A 84 13.17 41.93 -29.81
C LEU A 84 12.00 41.80 -28.83
N LEU A 85 10.78 41.94 -29.33
CA LEU A 85 9.54 41.79 -28.58
C LEU A 85 8.88 40.46 -28.89
N ARG A 86 8.42 39.78 -27.84
CA ARG A 86 7.56 38.59 -27.95
C ARG A 86 6.16 38.95 -27.48
N ILE A 87 5.16 38.75 -28.33
CA ILE A 87 3.73 38.85 -27.97
C ILE A 87 3.17 37.43 -27.87
N GLU A 88 2.45 37.13 -26.79
CA GLU A 88 2.01 35.75 -26.49
C GLU A 88 0.65 35.67 -25.77
N ASN A 89 -0.10 34.60 -26.03
CA ASN A 89 -1.28 34.27 -25.25
C ASN A 89 -0.90 33.42 -24.02
N VAL A 90 -0.90 34.06 -22.86
CA VAL A 90 -0.63 33.43 -21.56
C VAL A 90 -1.91 33.07 -20.80
N GLY A 91 -3.06 33.17 -21.45
CA GLY A 91 -4.37 32.77 -20.93
C GLY A 91 -4.67 31.29 -21.16
N ALA A 92 -5.74 30.81 -20.54
CA ALA A 92 -6.21 29.43 -20.70
C ALA A 92 -7.12 29.23 -21.93
N VAL A 93 -7.51 30.32 -22.59
CA VAL A 93 -8.48 30.35 -23.71
C VAL A 93 -7.89 31.11 -24.91
N ASN A 94 -8.42 30.83 -26.09
CA ASN A 94 -7.99 31.48 -27.34
C ASN A 94 -8.39 32.97 -27.36
N ILE A 95 -7.60 33.75 -28.09
CA ILE A 95 -7.84 35.16 -28.37
C ILE A 95 -8.14 35.29 -29.85
N ASP A 96 -9.25 35.91 -30.20
CA ASP A 96 -9.68 36.21 -31.56
C ASP A 96 -9.55 37.71 -31.86
N GLU A 97 -9.64 38.12 -33.13
CA GLU A 97 -9.55 39.55 -33.50
C GLU A 97 -10.59 40.44 -32.80
N GLY A 98 -11.79 39.91 -32.56
CA GLY A 98 -12.87 40.64 -31.90
C GLY A 98 -12.60 40.95 -30.42
N ASP A 99 -11.64 40.24 -29.82
CA ASP A 99 -11.31 40.36 -28.40
C ASP A 99 -10.42 41.55 -28.09
N TYR A 100 -9.71 42.10 -29.06
CA TYR A 100 -8.89 43.27 -28.83
C TYR A 100 -9.76 44.46 -28.41
N ALA A 101 -9.34 45.16 -27.37
CA ALA A 101 -10.04 46.30 -26.76
C ALA A 101 -9.87 47.60 -27.57
N VAL A 102 -10.04 47.48 -28.88
CA VAL A 102 -10.03 48.56 -29.87
C VAL A 102 -11.33 48.49 -30.68
N LEU A 103 -11.60 49.52 -31.49
CA LEU A 103 -12.75 49.52 -32.38
C LEU A 103 -12.63 48.39 -33.40
N ASN A 104 -13.75 47.75 -33.76
CA ASN A 104 -13.70 46.57 -34.63
C ASN A 104 -13.09 46.86 -36.02
N HIS A 105 -13.22 48.09 -36.51
CA HIS A 105 -12.63 48.55 -37.78
C HIS A 105 -11.14 48.91 -37.67
N ASP A 106 -10.61 49.11 -36.46
CA ASP A 106 -9.17 49.32 -36.27
C ASP A 106 -8.45 47.98 -36.49
N ARG A 107 -7.41 48.01 -37.32
CA ARG A 107 -6.60 46.83 -37.64
C ARG A 107 -5.46 46.64 -36.63
N VAL A 108 -5.15 47.65 -35.83
CA VAL A 108 -4.07 47.66 -34.85
C VAL A 108 -4.57 47.18 -33.50
N GLY A 109 -4.01 46.09 -32.99
CA GLY A 109 -4.37 45.51 -31.70
C GLY A 109 -3.45 45.92 -30.55
N VAL A 110 -2.16 46.14 -30.84
CA VAL A 110 -1.13 46.49 -29.87
C VAL A 110 -0.27 47.61 -30.44
N ARG A 111 0.07 48.60 -29.62
CA ARG A 111 1.01 49.68 -29.96
C ARG A 111 2.19 49.63 -29.01
N VAL A 112 3.39 49.86 -29.52
CA VAL A 112 4.61 49.86 -28.72
C VAL A 112 5.34 51.17 -28.97
N GLU A 113 5.48 51.97 -27.93
CA GLU A 113 6.17 53.25 -27.97
C GLU A 113 7.58 53.13 -27.41
N PHE A 114 8.54 53.74 -28.09
CA PHE A 114 9.95 53.75 -27.70
C PHE A 114 10.39 55.19 -27.36
N PRO A 115 10.30 55.63 -26.09
CA PRO A 115 10.60 57.01 -25.74
C PRO A 115 12.06 57.38 -26.05
N GLY A 116 12.25 58.51 -26.76
CA GLY A 116 13.57 59.00 -27.16
C GLY A 116 14.23 58.24 -28.32
N ARG A 117 13.50 57.32 -28.95
CA ARG A 117 13.95 56.52 -30.09
C ARG A 117 12.96 56.65 -31.25
N ARG A 118 13.47 56.54 -32.48
CA ARG A 118 12.70 56.52 -33.71
C ARG A 118 12.84 55.15 -34.37
N VAL A 119 11.73 54.60 -34.86
CA VAL A 119 11.71 53.29 -35.53
C VAL A 119 12.21 53.45 -36.96
N ALA A 120 13.30 52.76 -37.27
CA ALA A 120 13.86 52.69 -38.61
C ALA A 120 13.28 51.53 -39.43
N GLY A 121 12.94 50.42 -38.78
CA GLY A 121 12.35 49.26 -39.42
C GLY A 121 11.84 48.21 -38.44
N VAL A 122 10.93 47.35 -38.91
CA VAL A 122 10.31 46.28 -38.13
C VAL A 122 10.21 45.00 -38.97
N VAL A 123 10.52 43.85 -38.37
CA VAL A 123 10.37 42.54 -39.01
C VAL A 123 9.80 41.51 -38.04
N ILE A 124 8.93 40.63 -38.55
CA ILE A 124 8.45 39.47 -37.79
C ILE A 124 9.49 38.35 -37.93
N THR A 125 10.15 37.99 -36.83
CA THR A 125 11.27 37.05 -36.83
C THR A 125 10.85 35.61 -36.54
N GLU A 126 9.75 35.42 -35.82
CA GLU A 126 9.29 34.10 -35.41
C GLU A 126 7.77 34.08 -35.26
N LEU A 127 7.15 32.96 -35.67
CA LEU A 127 5.76 32.62 -35.41
C LEU A 127 5.74 31.27 -34.70
N SER A 128 5.00 31.13 -33.60
CA SER A 128 4.79 29.83 -32.96
C SER A 128 4.10 28.84 -33.89
N ASP A 129 3.18 29.35 -34.72
CA ASP A 129 2.33 28.57 -35.60
C ASP A 129 2.27 29.16 -37.01
N ARG A 130 2.25 28.29 -38.02
CA ARG A 130 2.22 28.71 -39.44
C ARG A 130 0.95 29.48 -39.81
N HIS A 131 -0.16 29.22 -39.13
CA HIS A 131 -1.44 29.89 -39.39
C HIS A 131 -1.43 31.38 -39.01
N LEU A 132 -0.41 31.86 -38.29
CA LEU A 132 -0.30 33.26 -37.91
C LEU A 132 0.19 34.14 -39.07
N ARG A 133 0.84 33.55 -40.09
CA ARG A 133 1.49 34.26 -41.19
C ARG A 133 0.59 35.24 -41.96
N PRO A 134 -0.68 34.93 -42.29
CA PRO A 134 -1.55 35.85 -43.03
C PRO A 134 -1.82 37.17 -42.29
N ASN A 135 -1.68 37.20 -40.96
CA ASN A 135 -1.95 38.40 -40.15
C ASN A 135 -0.88 39.50 -40.30
N PHE A 136 0.20 39.25 -41.03
CA PHE A 136 1.33 40.19 -41.19
C PHE A 136 1.55 40.65 -42.63
N GLY A 137 0.57 40.42 -43.51
CA GLY A 137 0.62 40.88 -44.91
C GLY A 137 0.35 42.38 -45.09
N PRO A 138 0.49 42.91 -46.33
CA PRO A 138 0.18 44.30 -46.63
C PRO A 138 -1.24 44.69 -46.19
N GLY A 139 -1.36 45.82 -45.49
CA GLY A 139 -2.64 46.30 -44.98
C GLY A 139 -3.14 45.60 -43.71
N SER A 140 -2.38 44.71 -43.07
CA SER A 140 -2.78 44.07 -41.82
C SER A 140 -2.92 45.02 -40.63
N GLY A 141 -2.36 46.23 -40.72
CA GLY A 141 -2.18 47.14 -39.59
C GLY A 141 -0.77 47.08 -39.00
N LEU A 142 0.08 46.15 -39.44
CA LEU A 142 1.51 46.17 -39.15
C LEU A 142 2.15 47.41 -39.78
N GLY A 143 2.85 48.20 -38.98
CA GLY A 143 3.60 49.36 -39.46
C GLY A 143 4.29 50.07 -38.30
N TYR A 144 4.97 51.16 -38.61
CA TYR A 144 5.61 52.01 -37.60
C TYR A 144 5.56 53.46 -38.04
N GLU A 145 5.60 54.38 -37.08
CA GLU A 145 5.59 55.82 -37.32
C GLU A 145 6.26 56.53 -36.14
N GLY A 146 7.28 57.34 -36.42
CA GLY A 146 8.03 58.04 -35.36
C GLY A 146 8.64 57.04 -34.36
N SER A 147 8.24 57.14 -33.10
CA SER A 147 8.64 56.27 -31.99
C SER A 147 7.70 55.08 -31.74
N GLU A 148 6.65 54.91 -32.55
CA GLU A 148 5.61 53.89 -32.33
C GLU A 148 5.69 52.75 -33.36
N ILE A 149 5.56 51.50 -32.88
CA ILE A 149 5.24 50.33 -33.70
C ILE A 149 3.76 49.99 -33.51
N ARG A 150 3.06 49.77 -34.62
CA ARG A 150 1.68 49.30 -34.68
C ARG A 150 1.66 47.83 -35.05
N LEU A 151 1.13 47.00 -34.17
CA LEU A 151 1.01 45.55 -34.37
C LEU A 151 -0.47 45.19 -34.65
N PRO A 152 -0.72 44.30 -35.63
CA PRO A 152 -2.07 43.93 -36.03
C PRO A 152 -2.81 43.17 -34.93
N LYS A 153 -4.14 43.10 -35.03
CA LYS A 153 -4.93 42.13 -34.25
C LYS A 153 -4.59 40.73 -34.78
N VAL A 154 -4.09 39.85 -33.92
CA VAL A 154 -3.70 38.49 -34.29
C VAL A 154 -4.49 37.49 -33.46
N PRO A 155 -5.22 36.55 -34.09
CA PRO A 155 -5.79 35.40 -33.38
C PRO A 155 -4.69 34.53 -32.78
N LEU A 156 -4.72 34.31 -31.48
CA LEU A 156 -3.70 33.53 -30.76
C LEU A 156 -4.37 32.40 -29.97
N ASN A 157 -4.07 31.17 -30.39
CA ASN A 157 -4.39 29.98 -29.61
C ASN A 157 -3.65 30.00 -28.26
N ARG A 158 -4.09 29.17 -27.31
CA ARG A 158 -3.40 28.99 -26.03
C ARG A 158 -1.90 28.72 -26.27
N SER A 159 -1.05 29.48 -25.57
CA SER A 159 0.42 29.39 -25.65
C SER A 159 1.04 29.79 -27.00
N ALA A 160 0.25 30.23 -27.99
CA ALA A 160 0.78 30.76 -29.25
C ALA A 160 1.45 32.13 -29.05
N HIS A 161 2.47 32.41 -29.86
CA HIS A 161 3.28 33.63 -29.79
C HIS A 161 3.83 34.05 -31.15
N TYR A 162 4.24 35.31 -31.26
CA TYR A 162 5.07 35.79 -32.37
C TYR A 162 6.13 36.75 -31.85
N LYS A 163 7.24 36.89 -32.60
CA LYS A 163 8.35 37.78 -32.27
C LYS A 163 8.51 38.87 -33.32
N VAL A 164 8.80 40.07 -32.83
CA VAL A 164 8.98 41.29 -33.60
C VAL A 164 10.35 41.85 -33.28
N LEU A 165 11.20 41.98 -34.29
CA LEU A 165 12.48 42.69 -34.18
C LEU A 165 12.32 44.10 -34.74
N ALA A 166 12.64 45.09 -33.92
CA ALA A 166 12.63 46.49 -34.27
C ALA A 166 14.07 47.03 -34.33
N ALA A 167 14.39 47.70 -35.43
CA ALA A 167 15.60 48.52 -35.56
C ALA A 167 15.21 49.98 -35.27
N LEU A 168 15.94 50.62 -34.35
CA LEU A 168 15.65 51.93 -33.80
C LEU A 168 16.90 52.83 -33.92
N GLU A 169 16.70 54.14 -34.01
CA GLU A 169 17.73 55.17 -33.92
C GLU A 169 17.37 56.18 -32.82
N ARG A 170 18.34 56.94 -32.32
CA ARG A 170 18.05 58.01 -31.34
C ARG A 170 17.20 59.10 -31.99
N ASP A 171 16.20 59.60 -31.26
CA ASP A 171 15.39 60.70 -31.76
C ASP A 171 16.17 62.03 -31.66
N PRO A 172 16.49 62.71 -32.78
CA PRO A 172 17.25 63.96 -32.78
C PRO A 172 16.58 65.12 -32.03
N ALA A 173 15.27 65.02 -31.76
CA ALA A 173 14.53 66.00 -30.96
C ALA A 173 14.62 65.74 -29.44
N SER A 174 15.26 64.65 -29.01
CA SER A 174 15.35 64.29 -27.60
C SER A 174 16.54 65.01 -26.92
N PRO A 175 16.32 65.84 -25.89
CA PRO A 175 17.38 66.57 -25.19
C PRO A 175 18.20 65.69 -24.21
N ALA A 176 18.13 64.36 -24.35
CA ALA A 176 18.79 63.43 -23.44
C ALA A 176 20.29 63.33 -23.74
N ASP A 177 21.10 63.25 -22.67
CA ASP A 177 22.52 62.91 -22.72
C ASP A 177 22.75 61.72 -23.69
N PRO A 178 23.63 61.84 -24.70
CA PRO A 178 23.95 60.76 -25.63
C PRO A 178 24.41 59.47 -24.94
N SER A 179 24.93 59.58 -23.70
CA SER A 179 25.38 58.45 -22.89
C SER A 179 24.32 57.86 -21.94
N ALA A 180 23.13 58.49 -21.84
CA ALA A 180 22.06 57.99 -20.99
C ALA A 180 21.38 56.76 -21.61
N PRO A 181 21.07 55.72 -20.81
CA PRO A 181 20.35 54.54 -21.29
C PRO A 181 18.93 54.91 -21.74
N PHE A 182 18.46 54.27 -22.81
CA PHE A 182 17.09 54.47 -23.30
C PHE A 182 16.07 53.98 -22.27
N LYS A 183 14.92 54.68 -22.21
CA LYS A 183 13.78 54.23 -21.40
C LYS A 183 13.17 52.96 -22.00
N GLU A 184 12.70 52.06 -21.13
CA GLU A 184 11.99 50.85 -21.54
C GLU A 184 10.78 51.15 -22.44
N PRO A 185 10.49 50.29 -23.42
CA PRO A 185 9.34 50.49 -24.30
C PRO A 185 8.02 50.40 -23.54
N THR A 186 7.08 51.28 -23.88
CA THR A 186 5.73 51.26 -23.31
C THR A 186 4.77 50.56 -24.26
N VAL A 187 4.15 49.48 -23.79
CA VAL A 187 3.22 48.67 -24.61
C VAL A 187 1.77 49.00 -24.25
N TYR A 188 1.01 49.42 -25.25
CA TYR A 188 -0.41 49.73 -25.17
C TYR A 188 -1.23 48.67 -25.87
N GLY A 189 -2.34 48.30 -25.24
CA GLY A 189 -3.34 47.42 -25.82
C GLY A 189 -4.21 46.80 -24.72
N GLY A 190 -5.23 46.08 -25.12
CA GLY A 190 -6.02 45.31 -24.18
C GLY A 190 -6.90 44.25 -24.83
N ILE A 191 -7.48 43.41 -23.99
CA ILE A 191 -8.40 42.34 -24.33
C ILE A 191 -9.73 42.53 -23.58
N LYS A 192 -10.84 42.59 -24.31
CA LYS A 192 -12.21 42.65 -23.77
C LYS A 192 -12.45 41.43 -22.87
N GLY A 193 -12.92 41.67 -21.65
CA GLY A 193 -13.13 40.62 -20.64
C GLY A 193 -11.84 39.95 -20.13
N GLY A 194 -10.65 40.47 -20.49
CA GLY A 194 -9.37 39.89 -20.07
C GLY A 194 -9.00 40.17 -18.60
N VAL A 195 -8.08 39.35 -18.07
CA VAL A 195 -7.56 39.49 -16.69
C VAL A 195 -6.95 40.88 -16.46
N GLY A 196 -7.14 41.48 -15.28
CA GLY A 196 -6.46 42.74 -14.90
C GLY A 196 -6.96 43.96 -15.67
N ARG A 197 -8.29 44.08 -15.83
CA ARG A 197 -8.96 45.09 -16.68
C ARG A 197 -8.59 44.96 -18.17
N GLY A 198 -8.17 43.77 -18.60
CA GLY A 198 -7.80 43.49 -19.99
C GLY A 198 -6.45 44.03 -20.44
N ARG A 199 -5.68 44.71 -19.60
CA ARG A 199 -4.40 45.32 -20.01
C ARG A 199 -3.35 44.25 -20.33
N LEU A 200 -2.50 44.53 -21.33
CA LEU A 200 -1.32 43.70 -21.58
C LEU A 200 -0.41 43.71 -20.36
N LYS A 201 0.10 42.53 -19.99
CA LYS A 201 0.99 42.36 -18.85
C LYS A 201 2.35 41.91 -19.33
N GLU A 202 3.40 42.56 -18.83
CA GLU A 202 4.78 42.12 -19.04
C GLU A 202 4.98 40.71 -18.44
N THR A 203 5.41 39.75 -19.26
CA THR A 203 5.65 38.37 -18.84
C THR A 203 7.11 38.22 -18.40
N LYS A 204 7.35 38.33 -17.09
CA LYS A 204 8.65 37.98 -16.49
C LYS A 204 8.71 36.47 -16.26
N SER A 205 9.78 35.82 -16.72
CA SER A 205 10.09 34.42 -16.37
C SER A 205 10.30 34.38 -14.86
N ARG A 206 9.31 33.87 -14.13
CA ARG A 206 9.52 33.41 -12.77
C ARG A 206 9.91 31.95 -12.86
N SER A 207 11.19 31.66 -12.70
CA SER A 207 11.69 30.30 -12.47
C SER A 207 11.30 29.73 -11.09
N ARG A 208 10.71 30.57 -10.23
CA ARG A 208 10.25 30.17 -8.90
C ARG A 208 8.74 30.05 -8.85
N THR A 209 8.29 28.89 -8.38
CA THR A 209 6.91 28.54 -8.02
C THR A 209 6.21 29.70 -7.32
N SER A 210 4.97 30.00 -7.71
CA SER A 210 4.24 31.16 -7.18
C SER A 210 4.12 31.07 -5.65
N TRP A 211 4.21 32.21 -4.95
CA TRP A 211 4.05 32.25 -3.49
C TRP A 211 2.74 31.59 -3.05
N GLN A 212 1.67 31.74 -3.85
CA GLN A 212 0.37 31.11 -3.59
C GLN A 212 0.43 29.57 -3.65
N ALA A 213 1.17 29.01 -4.62
CA ALA A 213 1.39 27.57 -4.69
C ALA A 213 2.28 27.07 -3.55
N VAL A 214 3.30 27.84 -3.13
CA VAL A 214 4.12 27.50 -1.97
C VAL A 214 3.29 27.50 -0.68
N THR A 215 2.39 28.48 -0.50
CA THR A 215 1.49 28.50 0.66
C THR A 215 0.48 27.35 0.66
N LEU A 216 -0.02 26.95 -0.52
CA LEU A 216 -0.93 25.81 -0.64
C LEU A 216 -0.22 24.48 -0.30
N ILE A 217 0.99 24.28 -0.82
CA ILE A 217 1.81 23.10 -0.53
C ILE A 217 2.15 23.05 0.96
N GLY A 218 2.56 24.18 1.54
CA GLY A 218 2.84 24.27 2.99
C GLY A 218 1.63 23.93 3.85
N PHE A 219 0.44 24.42 3.47
CA PHE A 219 -0.81 24.08 4.15
C PHE A 219 -1.14 22.59 4.05
N LEU A 220 -1.01 21.98 2.86
CA LEU A 220 -1.24 20.54 2.67
C LEU A 220 -0.28 19.69 3.51
N VAL A 221 1.00 20.05 3.55
CA VAL A 221 2.00 19.35 4.38
C VAL A 221 1.66 19.50 5.87
N ALA A 222 1.23 20.68 6.31
CA ALA A 222 0.82 20.90 7.70
C ALA A 222 -0.43 20.08 8.07
N VAL A 223 -1.39 19.92 7.17
CA VAL A 223 -2.56 19.05 7.37
C VAL A 223 -2.13 17.59 7.49
N VAL A 224 -1.25 17.10 6.62
CA VAL A 224 -0.73 15.71 6.68
C VAL A 224 0.06 15.48 7.98
N LEU A 225 0.89 16.43 8.40
CA LEU A 225 1.63 16.35 9.67
C LEU A 225 0.71 16.39 10.89
N ALA A 226 -0.33 17.24 10.87
CA ALA A 226 -1.34 17.29 11.92
C ALA A 226 -2.14 15.99 11.98
N GLN A 227 -2.51 15.41 10.83
CA GLN A 227 -3.13 14.09 10.76
C GLN A 227 -2.22 13.02 11.35
N TYR A 228 -0.93 13.00 10.99
CA TYR A 228 0.02 12.04 11.54
C TYR A 228 0.18 12.16 13.07
N LEU A 229 0.24 13.40 13.60
CA LEU A 229 0.35 13.66 15.03
C LEU A 229 -0.94 13.30 15.80
N VAL A 230 -2.12 13.50 15.19
CA VAL A 230 -3.41 13.11 15.77
C VAL A 230 -3.66 11.59 15.65
N SER A 231 -3.21 10.97 14.56
CA SER A 231 -3.29 9.51 14.33
C SER A 231 -2.25 8.70 15.11
N GLY A 232 -1.22 9.35 15.67
CA GLY A 232 -0.23 8.72 16.55
C GLY A 232 -0.79 8.17 17.88
N GLN A 233 -2.10 8.28 18.13
CA GLN A 233 -2.77 7.70 19.30
C GLN A 233 -4.14 7.05 19.01
N ARG A 234 -4.45 6.68 17.76
CA ARG A 234 -5.64 5.86 17.49
C ARG A 234 -5.30 4.71 16.56
N SER A 235 -4.94 3.60 17.18
CA SER A 235 -5.10 2.25 16.64
C SER A 235 -6.45 2.18 15.93
N SER A 236 -6.49 1.54 14.76
CA SER A 236 -7.74 1.09 14.14
C SER A 236 -8.67 0.58 15.23
N SER A 237 -9.90 1.09 15.29
CA SER A 237 -10.89 0.66 16.27
C SER A 237 -11.14 -0.84 16.09
N PHE A 238 -10.38 -1.66 16.80
CA PHE A 238 -10.87 -2.95 17.24
C PHE A 238 -12.10 -2.64 18.07
N ASP A 239 -13.25 -3.25 17.75
CA ASP A 239 -14.45 -3.19 18.58
C ASP A 239 -14.11 -3.90 19.90
N CYS A 240 -13.42 -3.19 20.77
CA CYS A 240 -12.98 -3.63 22.08
C CYS A 240 -14.21 -3.79 22.95
N ALA A 241 -14.40 -5.02 23.42
CA ALA A 241 -15.37 -5.35 24.44
C ALA A 241 -14.63 -5.52 25.76
N GLY A 242 -14.98 -4.72 26.76
CA GLY A 242 -14.46 -4.83 28.12
C GLY A 242 -15.14 -5.95 28.91
N GLY A 243 -14.57 -6.25 30.09
CA GLY A 243 -15.05 -7.32 30.99
C GLY A 243 -13.98 -8.38 31.29
N ASP A 244 -14.39 -9.42 32.00
CA ASP A 244 -13.56 -10.57 32.33
C ASP A 244 -13.87 -11.72 31.36
N LEU A 245 -12.86 -12.22 30.65
CA LEU A 245 -12.95 -13.34 29.72
C LEU A 245 -12.30 -14.57 30.33
N THR A 246 -13.00 -15.70 30.29
CA THR A 246 -12.45 -17.02 30.60
C THR A 246 -12.21 -17.79 29.30
N ILE A 247 -10.97 -18.20 29.06
CA ILE A 247 -10.58 -19.01 27.91
C ILE A 247 -10.29 -20.42 28.43
N THR A 248 -10.99 -21.44 27.94
CA THR A 248 -10.84 -22.83 28.41
C THR A 248 -10.51 -23.80 27.26
N GLY A 249 -10.27 -25.08 27.58
CA GLY A 249 -10.14 -26.14 26.59
C GLY A 249 -8.69 -26.45 26.22
N SER A 250 -8.38 -26.38 24.92
CA SER A 250 -7.15 -26.85 24.29
C SER A 250 -5.87 -26.49 25.07
N THR A 251 -5.13 -27.53 25.46
CA THR A 251 -3.77 -27.36 25.99
C THR A 251 -2.75 -27.19 24.87
N ALA A 252 -3.10 -27.58 23.64
CA ALA A 252 -2.27 -27.45 22.45
C ALA A 252 -2.06 -25.98 22.09
N LEU A 253 -3.15 -25.21 22.17
CA LEU A 253 -3.17 -23.79 21.89
C LEU A 253 -2.79 -22.89 23.08
N GLU A 254 -2.59 -23.45 24.27
CA GLU A 254 -2.30 -22.67 25.48
C GLU A 254 -1.20 -21.61 25.29
N PRO A 255 -0.02 -21.92 24.71
CA PRO A 255 1.03 -20.91 24.52
C PRO A 255 0.61 -19.75 23.63
N VAL A 256 -0.24 -20.04 22.62
CA VAL A 256 -0.78 -19.07 21.67
C VAL A 256 -1.85 -18.21 22.34
N LEU A 257 -2.76 -18.85 23.07
CA LEU A 257 -3.86 -18.19 23.78
C LEU A 257 -3.34 -17.27 24.89
N LEU A 258 -2.26 -17.65 25.58
CA LEU A 258 -1.61 -16.78 26.57
C LEU A 258 -1.01 -15.52 25.93
N GLN A 259 -0.43 -15.64 24.74
CA GLN A 259 0.07 -14.48 23.99
C GLN A 259 -1.07 -13.60 23.47
N ALA A 260 -2.11 -14.23 22.91
CA ALA A 260 -3.29 -13.55 22.41
C ALA A 260 -4.06 -12.82 23.52
N ALA A 261 -4.23 -13.44 24.70
CA ALA A 261 -4.87 -12.84 25.85
C ALA A 261 -4.13 -11.56 26.28
N ARG A 262 -2.80 -11.62 26.47
CA ARG A 262 -1.98 -10.44 26.80
C ARG A 262 -2.07 -9.34 25.74
N ALA A 263 -2.05 -9.72 24.46
CA ALA A 263 -2.15 -8.75 23.37
C ALA A 263 -3.55 -8.12 23.29
N TYR A 264 -4.60 -8.89 23.58
CA TYR A 264 -5.97 -8.41 23.67
C TYR A 264 -6.13 -7.41 24.82
N GLU A 265 -5.65 -7.73 26.03
CA GLU A 265 -5.66 -6.82 27.18
C GLU A 265 -4.88 -5.52 26.90
N SER A 266 -3.73 -5.63 26.23
CA SER A 266 -2.95 -4.44 25.82
C SER A 266 -3.67 -3.60 24.76
N THR A 267 -4.49 -4.22 23.91
CA THR A 267 -5.22 -3.55 22.83
C THR A 267 -6.55 -2.97 23.35
N CYS A 268 -7.15 -3.62 24.33
CA CYS A 268 -8.45 -3.32 24.91
C CYS A 268 -8.31 -3.16 26.44
N PRO A 269 -7.96 -1.95 26.94
CA PRO A 269 -7.57 -1.74 28.33
C PRO A 269 -8.63 -2.08 29.39
N ASP A 270 -9.91 -2.11 29.01
CA ASP A 270 -11.03 -2.46 29.90
C ASP A 270 -11.32 -3.98 29.93
N SER A 271 -10.43 -4.79 29.35
CA SER A 271 -10.55 -6.26 29.30
C SER A 271 -9.52 -6.95 30.18
N SER A 272 -9.91 -8.10 30.70
CA SER A 272 -9.09 -9.03 31.50
C SER A 272 -9.37 -10.43 30.97
N ALA A 273 -8.34 -11.22 30.68
CA ALA A 273 -8.47 -12.53 30.03
C ALA A 273 -7.66 -13.60 30.79
N GLN A 274 -8.36 -14.60 31.32
CA GLN A 274 -7.74 -15.74 32.00
C GLN A 274 -7.77 -16.97 31.10
N VAL A 275 -6.62 -17.62 30.93
CA VAL A 275 -6.48 -18.89 30.19
C VAL A 275 -6.42 -20.05 31.17
N LEU A 276 -7.31 -21.03 31.01
CA LEU A 276 -7.46 -22.24 31.82
C LEU A 276 -7.36 -23.49 30.91
N PRO A 277 -6.17 -24.09 30.76
CA PRO A 277 -5.95 -25.22 29.86
C PRO A 277 -6.49 -26.53 30.46
N THR A 278 -7.77 -26.87 30.19
CA THR A 278 -8.46 -28.03 30.76
C THR A 278 -8.49 -29.27 29.84
N GLY A 279 -8.12 -29.11 28.57
CA GLY A 279 -8.28 -30.08 27.48
C GLY A 279 -9.60 -29.88 26.72
N SER A 280 -9.58 -30.08 25.40
CA SER A 280 -10.70 -29.76 24.48
C SER A 280 -12.06 -30.27 24.93
N ARG A 281 -12.22 -31.59 25.14
CA ARG A 281 -13.53 -32.18 25.54
C ARG A 281 -13.92 -31.82 26.97
N THR A 282 -12.94 -31.66 27.86
CA THR A 282 -13.19 -31.20 29.23
C THR A 282 -13.77 -29.79 29.19
N GLY A 283 -13.13 -28.88 28.46
CA GLY A 283 -13.61 -27.51 28.25
C GLY A 283 -14.99 -27.46 27.62
N VAL A 284 -15.27 -28.31 26.62
CA VAL A 284 -16.61 -28.40 26.01
C VAL A 284 -17.65 -28.86 27.03
N THR A 285 -17.33 -29.88 27.83
CA THR A 285 -18.22 -30.36 28.90
C THR A 285 -18.49 -29.28 29.95
N GLU A 286 -17.45 -28.52 30.32
CA GLU A 286 -17.54 -27.39 31.25
C GLU A 286 -18.43 -26.27 30.68
N LEU A 287 -18.24 -25.90 29.40
CA LEU A 287 -19.04 -24.88 28.71
C LEU A 287 -20.52 -25.28 28.62
N LEU A 288 -20.80 -26.54 28.26
CA LEU A 288 -22.15 -27.09 28.23
C LEU A 288 -22.80 -27.10 29.62
N GLY A 289 -22.03 -27.48 30.65
CA GLY A 289 -22.50 -27.50 32.04
C GLY A 289 -22.80 -26.10 32.60
N ALA A 290 -22.01 -25.10 32.20
CA ALA A 290 -22.25 -23.70 32.56
C ALA A 290 -23.45 -23.09 31.79
N GLY A 291 -23.67 -23.53 30.56
CA GLY A 291 -24.81 -23.14 29.76
C GLY A 291 -24.81 -21.65 29.39
N SER A 292 -26.00 -21.04 29.33
CA SER A 292 -26.17 -19.63 28.98
C SER A 292 -25.49 -18.68 29.96
N ALA A 293 -25.14 -19.14 31.17
CA ALA A 293 -24.40 -18.32 32.11
C ALA A 293 -22.99 -17.98 31.61
N ALA A 294 -22.39 -18.80 30.73
CA ALA A 294 -21.03 -18.61 30.22
C ALA A 294 -20.97 -17.90 28.85
N ALA A 295 -22.11 -17.69 28.19
CA ALA A 295 -22.17 -17.32 26.77
C ALA A 295 -21.38 -16.06 26.42
N ASP A 296 -21.49 -14.99 27.20
CA ASP A 296 -20.91 -13.68 26.87
C ASP A 296 -19.44 -13.50 27.30
N HIS A 297 -18.93 -14.38 28.16
CA HIS A 297 -17.63 -14.21 28.80
C HIS A 297 -16.75 -15.47 28.86
N THR A 298 -17.15 -16.56 28.20
CA THR A 298 -16.31 -17.76 28.07
C THR A 298 -16.14 -18.16 26.61
N VAL A 299 -14.92 -18.52 26.23
CA VAL A 299 -14.61 -19.13 24.93
C VAL A 299 -13.80 -20.41 25.17
N THR A 300 -14.27 -21.52 24.62
CA THR A 300 -13.58 -22.81 24.71
C THR A 300 -12.88 -23.14 23.40
N PHE A 301 -11.56 -23.35 23.44
CA PHE A 301 -10.78 -23.73 22.26
C PHE A 301 -10.62 -25.24 22.14
N THR A 302 -10.61 -25.78 20.92
CA THR A 302 -10.48 -27.22 20.67
C THR A 302 -9.67 -27.53 19.41
N ASP A 303 -8.81 -28.55 19.50
CA ASP A 303 -7.93 -29.07 18.45
C ASP A 303 -8.66 -29.73 17.26
N GLY A 304 -9.98 -29.57 17.16
CA GLY A 304 -10.82 -30.23 16.18
C GLY A 304 -12.28 -29.82 16.35
N PRO A 305 -13.15 -30.20 15.40
CA PRO A 305 -14.56 -29.87 15.47
C PRO A 305 -15.24 -30.64 16.60
N GLU A 306 -16.01 -29.90 17.38
CA GLU A 306 -16.94 -30.34 18.40
C GLU A 306 -18.35 -29.82 18.07
N GLY A 307 -19.39 -30.40 18.67
CA GLY A 307 -20.78 -29.99 18.42
C GLY A 307 -21.68 -31.09 17.88
N ASP A 308 -21.13 -32.26 17.54
CA ASP A 308 -21.93 -33.43 17.18
C ASP A 308 -22.81 -33.84 18.37
N GLY A 309 -24.12 -33.67 18.23
CA GLY A 309 -25.08 -33.90 19.30
C GLY A 309 -25.27 -32.72 20.28
N HIS A 310 -24.60 -31.59 20.04
CA HIS A 310 -24.62 -30.39 20.90
C HIS A 310 -24.96 -29.13 20.09
N PRO A 311 -26.23 -28.95 19.68
CA PRO A 311 -26.67 -27.82 18.84
C PRO A 311 -26.47 -26.45 19.53
N GLU A 312 -26.35 -26.42 20.85
CA GLU A 312 -26.03 -25.24 21.64
C GLU A 312 -24.58 -24.73 21.47
N LEU A 313 -23.67 -25.50 20.88
CA LEU A 313 -22.28 -25.08 20.69
C LEU A 313 -22.09 -24.39 19.35
N HIS A 314 -21.69 -23.12 19.40
CA HIS A 314 -21.44 -22.32 18.21
C HIS A 314 -19.92 -22.14 18.05
N GLY A 315 -19.30 -23.00 17.24
CA GLY A 315 -17.87 -22.93 16.99
C GLY A 315 -17.49 -22.03 15.83
N ARG A 316 -16.26 -21.51 15.87
CA ARG A 316 -15.65 -20.72 14.80
C ARG A 316 -14.25 -21.25 14.52
N PRO A 317 -13.91 -21.56 13.26
CA PRO A 317 -12.54 -21.97 12.91
C PRO A 317 -11.58 -20.77 13.07
N VAL A 318 -10.42 -21.02 13.68
CA VAL A 318 -9.44 -19.98 14.02
C VAL A 318 -8.13 -20.17 13.25
N SER A 319 -7.56 -21.37 13.32
CA SER A 319 -6.29 -21.70 12.65
C SER A 319 -6.16 -23.18 12.33
N LEU A 320 -5.16 -23.53 11.53
CA LEU A 320 -4.68 -24.91 11.38
C LEU A 320 -3.44 -25.13 12.25
N SER A 321 -3.50 -26.19 13.06
CA SER A 321 -2.38 -26.74 13.83
C SER A 321 -1.80 -27.97 13.13
N VAL A 322 -0.48 -28.11 13.20
CA VAL A 322 0.22 -29.33 12.75
C VAL A 322 0.84 -30.00 13.97
N PHE A 323 0.61 -31.30 14.05
CA PHE A 323 1.09 -32.16 15.12
C PHE A 323 2.14 -33.13 14.59
N GLY A 324 3.02 -33.58 15.47
CA GLY A 324 4.09 -34.51 15.15
C GLY A 324 4.15 -35.64 16.15
N LEU A 325 4.68 -36.79 15.71
CA LEU A 325 5.19 -37.77 16.65
C LEU A 325 6.48 -37.23 17.25
N VAL A 326 6.54 -37.19 18.58
CA VAL A 326 7.69 -36.68 19.32
C VAL A 326 8.36 -37.82 20.07
N THR A 327 9.67 -37.87 20.04
CA THR A 327 10.45 -38.92 20.70
C THR A 327 11.60 -38.34 21.50
N ASN A 328 12.09 -39.10 22.48
CA ASN A 328 13.35 -38.78 23.12
C ASN A 328 14.48 -38.78 22.09
N GLU A 329 15.42 -37.85 22.21
CA GLU A 329 16.58 -37.77 21.30
C GLU A 329 17.45 -39.03 21.26
N ASP A 330 17.37 -39.89 22.28
CA ASP A 330 18.19 -41.09 22.43
C ASP A 330 17.71 -42.31 21.62
N THR A 331 16.58 -42.19 20.91
CA THR A 331 15.99 -43.30 20.15
C THR A 331 16.69 -43.56 18.81
N GLY A 332 17.40 -42.56 18.28
CA GLY A 332 18.20 -42.69 17.06
C GLY A 332 17.38 -42.93 15.79
N VAL A 333 16.10 -42.55 15.77
CA VAL A 333 15.21 -42.64 14.61
C VAL A 333 14.83 -41.24 14.15
N ASP A 334 14.90 -40.98 12.83
CA ASP A 334 14.55 -39.69 12.22
C ASP A 334 13.13 -39.66 11.65
N GLY A 335 12.51 -40.82 11.46
CA GLY A 335 11.17 -40.95 10.92
C GLY A 335 10.68 -42.39 10.92
N VAL A 336 9.36 -42.55 10.83
CA VAL A 336 8.68 -43.84 10.77
C VAL A 336 7.66 -43.83 9.65
N SER A 337 7.31 -45.01 9.13
CA SER A 337 6.15 -45.12 8.24
C SER A 337 4.85 -44.94 9.04
N LEU A 338 3.74 -44.57 8.40
CA LEU A 338 2.42 -44.56 9.06
C LEU A 338 2.05 -45.94 9.62
N THR A 339 2.43 -47.00 8.91
CA THR A 339 2.21 -48.38 9.37
C THR A 339 2.98 -48.64 10.65
N ASP A 340 4.24 -48.22 10.73
CA ASP A 340 5.06 -48.40 11.92
C ASP A 340 4.63 -47.49 13.07
N ALA A 341 4.18 -46.26 12.79
CA ALA A 341 3.57 -45.40 13.80
C ALA A 341 2.37 -46.08 14.46
N ARG A 342 1.46 -46.67 13.68
CA ARG A 342 0.30 -47.42 14.19
C ARG A 342 0.72 -48.61 15.05
N ARG A 343 1.73 -49.37 14.60
CA ARG A 343 2.26 -50.53 15.34
C ARG A 343 2.98 -50.13 16.63
N LEU A 344 3.67 -48.99 16.61
CA LEU A 344 4.34 -48.42 17.78
C LEU A 344 3.32 -48.04 18.84
N PHE A 345 2.30 -47.26 18.48
CA PHE A 345 1.27 -46.79 19.41
C PHE A 345 0.25 -47.87 19.79
N SER A 346 0.11 -48.96 19.03
CA SER A 346 -0.66 -50.15 19.45
C SER A 346 0.14 -51.12 20.33
N GLY A 347 1.42 -50.84 20.57
CA GLY A 347 2.28 -51.66 21.44
C GLY A 347 2.89 -52.91 20.80
N GLU A 348 2.80 -53.06 19.47
CA GLU A 348 3.41 -54.19 18.75
C GLU A 348 4.93 -54.04 18.62
N ILE A 349 5.41 -52.80 18.54
CA ILE A 349 6.84 -52.48 18.50
C ILE A 349 7.27 -52.19 19.92
N THR A 350 8.14 -53.04 20.45
CA THR A 350 8.60 -52.98 21.85
C THR A 350 9.99 -52.37 21.99
N ASN A 351 10.74 -52.26 20.88
CA ASN A 351 12.09 -51.72 20.88
C ASN A 351 12.41 -50.94 19.60
N TRP A 352 13.08 -49.80 19.74
CA TRP A 352 13.47 -48.94 18.63
C TRP A 352 14.42 -49.59 17.62
N SER A 353 15.19 -50.61 18.03
CA SER A 353 16.01 -51.40 17.11
C SER A 353 15.19 -52.14 16.04
N GLN A 354 13.90 -52.42 16.29
CA GLN A 354 12.99 -52.98 15.28
C GLN A 354 12.69 -52.00 14.14
N LEU A 355 12.96 -50.72 14.35
CA LEU A 355 12.83 -49.62 13.39
C LEU A 355 14.21 -49.09 12.93
N GLY A 356 15.29 -49.81 13.22
CA GLY A 356 16.65 -49.39 12.88
C GLY A 356 17.27 -48.33 13.80
N GLY A 357 16.60 -48.00 14.90
CA GLY A 357 17.10 -47.06 15.91
C GLY A 357 18.03 -47.71 16.95
N ALA A 358 18.27 -46.97 18.04
CA ALA A 358 19.03 -47.43 19.18
C ALA A 358 18.34 -48.63 19.87
N SER A 359 19.13 -49.45 20.58
CA SER A 359 18.58 -50.54 21.42
C SER A 359 17.93 -49.98 22.69
N ARG A 360 16.76 -49.36 22.53
CA ARG A 360 15.95 -48.74 23.58
C ARG A 360 14.56 -49.36 23.58
N ARG A 361 14.05 -49.70 24.77
CA ARG A 361 12.64 -50.10 24.89
C ARG A 361 11.75 -48.91 24.59
N VAL A 362 10.62 -49.18 23.95
CA VAL A 362 9.59 -48.17 23.69
C VAL A 362 8.84 -47.87 24.98
N VAL A 363 8.63 -46.59 25.26
CA VAL A 363 7.73 -46.10 26.30
C VAL A 363 6.74 -45.15 25.66
N LEU A 364 5.45 -45.44 25.73
CA LEU A 364 4.40 -44.56 25.21
C LEU A 364 4.01 -43.52 26.27
N VAL A 365 4.09 -42.25 25.88
CA VAL A 365 3.54 -41.14 26.64
C VAL A 365 2.31 -40.65 25.87
N THR A 366 1.14 -40.95 26.41
CA THR A 366 -0.16 -40.62 25.81
C THR A 366 -0.84 -39.49 26.58
N ARG A 367 -1.99 -39.04 26.08
CA ARG A 367 -2.77 -37.95 26.68
C ARG A 367 -4.04 -38.49 27.36
N ALA A 368 -4.44 -37.83 28.45
CA ALA A 368 -5.62 -38.20 29.22
C ALA A 368 -6.92 -38.06 28.42
N LYS A 369 -7.96 -38.78 28.87
CA LYS A 369 -9.33 -38.58 28.38
C LYS A 369 -9.68 -37.10 28.52
N GLY A 370 -10.09 -36.46 27.42
CA GLY A 370 -10.32 -35.01 27.39
C GLY A 370 -9.46 -34.26 26.37
N SER A 371 -8.33 -34.83 25.95
CA SER A 371 -7.40 -34.20 24.99
C SER A 371 -7.92 -34.27 23.55
N GLY A 372 -8.05 -33.10 22.90
CA GLY A 372 -8.35 -33.03 21.46
C GLY A 372 -7.22 -33.59 20.61
N THR A 373 -5.96 -33.29 20.94
CA THR A 373 -4.78 -33.85 20.26
C THR A 373 -4.81 -35.38 20.22
N ALA A 374 -5.27 -36.03 21.29
CA ALA A 374 -5.41 -37.48 21.37
C ALA A 374 -6.50 -38.00 20.43
N ASP A 375 -7.61 -37.27 20.32
CA ASP A 375 -8.72 -37.62 19.44
C ASP A 375 -8.28 -37.44 17.96
N VAL A 376 -7.65 -36.31 17.61
CA VAL A 376 -7.05 -36.10 16.28
C VAL A 376 -6.01 -37.18 15.95
N PHE A 377 -5.15 -37.55 16.90
CA PHE A 377 -4.17 -38.61 16.69
C PHE A 377 -4.84 -39.97 16.42
N GLN A 378 -5.87 -40.30 17.21
CA GLN A 378 -6.65 -41.52 17.05
C GLN A 378 -7.36 -41.56 15.69
N ASP A 379 -7.89 -40.44 15.22
CA ASP A 379 -8.66 -40.39 13.99
C ASP A 379 -7.77 -40.32 12.74
N HIS A 380 -6.72 -39.52 12.77
CA HIS A 380 -5.90 -39.24 11.58
C HIS A 380 -4.74 -40.23 11.41
N ILE A 381 -4.23 -40.80 12.50
CA ILE A 381 -3.01 -41.63 12.46
C ILE A 381 -3.31 -43.09 12.76
N MET A 382 -4.12 -43.36 13.78
CA MET A 382 -4.33 -44.72 14.25
C MET A 382 -5.26 -45.55 13.38
N ASP A 383 -6.06 -44.93 12.50
CA ASP A 383 -7.04 -45.63 11.67
C ASP A 383 -8.03 -46.40 12.59
N ASP A 384 -8.53 -47.55 12.15
CA ASP A 384 -9.36 -48.43 13.00
C ASP A 384 -8.62 -49.05 14.21
N ARG A 385 -7.31 -48.85 14.38
CA ARG A 385 -6.54 -49.37 15.52
C ARG A 385 -6.70 -48.47 16.73
N LYS A 386 -6.52 -49.02 17.93
CA LYS A 386 -6.54 -48.25 19.18
C LYS A 386 -5.14 -48.04 19.72
N VAL A 387 -4.89 -46.84 20.25
CA VAL A 387 -3.69 -46.56 21.06
C VAL A 387 -3.70 -47.49 22.27
N LEU A 388 -2.54 -48.06 22.59
CA LEU A 388 -2.35 -48.89 23.78
C LEU A 388 -2.71 -48.06 25.03
N PRO A 389 -3.78 -48.44 25.77
CA PRO A 389 -4.21 -47.67 26.92
C PRO A 389 -3.12 -47.63 27.99
N PRO A 390 -3.11 -46.59 28.83
CA PRO A 390 -2.18 -46.50 29.95
C PRO A 390 -2.26 -47.76 30.82
N ASN A 391 -1.12 -48.41 31.00
CA ASN A 391 -0.97 -49.64 31.78
C ASN A 391 0.03 -49.48 32.94
N VAL A 392 0.60 -48.28 33.09
CA VAL A 392 1.45 -47.89 34.23
C VAL A 392 0.97 -46.55 34.79
N GLY A 393 1.12 -46.37 36.11
CA GLY A 393 0.61 -45.19 36.81
C GLY A 393 1.44 -43.91 36.61
N TYR A 394 2.67 -44.02 36.12
CA TYR A 394 3.56 -42.88 35.88
C TYR A 394 4.59 -43.19 34.79
N CYS A 395 4.98 -42.15 34.05
CA CYS A 395 6.05 -42.20 33.06
C CYS A 395 7.40 -42.14 33.79
N ALA A 396 8.10 -43.27 33.94
CA ALA A 396 9.44 -43.26 34.54
C ALA A 396 10.38 -44.28 33.91
N VAL A 397 11.66 -43.91 33.97
CA VAL A 397 12.78 -44.73 33.58
C VAL A 397 12.80 -46.00 34.44
N GLY A 398 12.78 -47.17 33.80
CA GLY A 398 12.87 -48.46 34.49
C GLY A 398 11.53 -49.06 34.95
N VAL A 399 10.39 -48.44 34.64
CA VAL A 399 9.09 -49.09 34.79
C VAL A 399 8.99 -50.23 33.79
N THR A 400 8.82 -51.47 34.27
CA THR A 400 8.74 -52.67 33.43
C THR A 400 7.37 -53.29 33.51
N THR A 401 6.71 -53.49 32.37
CA THR A 401 5.47 -54.27 32.22
C THR A 401 5.77 -55.70 31.74
N GLY A 402 6.96 -56.23 32.07
CA GLY A 402 7.49 -57.45 31.46
C GLY A 402 7.87 -57.21 30.00
N ASP A 403 7.30 -58.01 29.10
CA ASP A 403 7.50 -57.92 27.64
C ASP A 403 6.57 -56.90 26.96
N ALA A 404 5.55 -56.41 27.66
CA ALA A 404 4.63 -55.41 27.12
C ALA A 404 5.29 -54.02 27.02
N VAL A 405 4.74 -53.17 26.17
CA VAL A 405 5.13 -51.75 26.13
C VAL A 405 4.55 -51.03 27.34
N ALA A 406 5.35 -50.19 28.00
CA ALA A 406 4.86 -49.31 29.06
C ALA A 406 4.14 -48.12 28.42
N SER A 407 2.91 -47.86 28.84
CA SER A 407 2.08 -46.73 28.40
C SER A 407 1.59 -45.96 29.61
N CYS A 408 1.88 -44.66 29.65
CA CYS A 408 1.43 -43.73 30.67
C CYS A 408 0.63 -42.58 30.04
N SER A 409 -0.08 -41.82 30.87
CA SER A 409 -0.91 -40.69 30.43
C SER A 409 -0.49 -39.40 31.12
N THR A 410 -0.48 -38.29 30.37
CA THR A 410 -0.29 -36.93 30.88
C THR A 410 -1.51 -36.06 30.58
N SER A 411 -1.67 -34.95 31.28
CA SER A 411 -2.85 -34.09 31.16
C SER A 411 -2.67 -33.03 30.08
N THR A 412 -1.48 -32.43 29.98
CA THR A 412 -1.19 -31.33 29.06
C THR A 412 -0.11 -31.66 28.04
N THR A 413 -0.04 -30.87 26.97
CA THR A 413 1.06 -30.93 26.00
C THR A 413 2.41 -30.72 26.70
N ALA A 414 2.51 -29.70 27.56
CA ALA A 414 3.75 -29.38 28.26
C ALA A 414 4.23 -30.55 29.15
N GLU A 415 3.31 -31.23 29.84
CA GLU A 415 3.64 -32.44 30.59
C GLU A 415 4.11 -33.56 29.66
N LEU A 416 3.41 -33.83 28.54
CA LEU A 416 3.82 -34.86 27.59
C LEU A 416 5.25 -34.62 27.07
N LEU A 417 5.55 -33.40 26.63
CA LEU A 417 6.86 -33.05 26.07
C LEU A 417 7.97 -33.22 27.12
N LYS A 418 7.72 -32.77 28.36
CA LYS A 418 8.65 -32.95 29.48
C LYS A 418 8.87 -34.44 29.79
N GLU A 419 7.82 -35.24 29.74
CA GLU A 419 7.88 -36.68 29.97
C GLU A 419 8.69 -37.41 28.89
N VAL A 420 8.48 -37.04 27.62
CA VAL A 420 9.26 -37.55 26.48
C VAL A 420 10.73 -37.17 26.62
N ALA A 421 11.03 -35.90 26.95
CA ALA A 421 12.41 -35.42 27.12
C ALA A 421 13.19 -36.16 28.22
N ARG A 422 12.54 -36.49 29.34
CA ARG A 422 13.21 -37.11 30.50
C ARG A 422 13.24 -38.63 30.49
N THR A 423 12.55 -39.27 29.53
CA THR A 423 12.35 -40.72 29.50
C THR A 423 13.05 -41.34 28.28
N PRO A 424 14.20 -42.02 28.47
CA PRO A 424 14.87 -42.77 27.40
C PRO A 424 13.93 -43.73 26.69
N GLY A 425 13.94 -43.72 25.35
CA GLY A 425 13.05 -44.57 24.55
C GLY A 425 11.60 -44.09 24.44
N ALA A 426 11.25 -42.92 25.00
CA ALA A 426 9.87 -42.44 24.96
C ALA A 426 9.43 -41.94 23.59
N VAL A 427 8.13 -42.10 23.32
CA VAL A 427 7.42 -41.49 22.19
C VAL A 427 6.03 -41.04 22.62
N GLY A 428 5.60 -39.91 22.07
CA GLY A 428 4.27 -39.36 22.21
C GLY A 428 3.91 -38.54 20.97
N TYR A 429 2.97 -37.62 21.11
CA TYR A 429 2.52 -36.71 20.06
C TYR A 429 2.23 -35.33 20.64
N ALA A 430 2.57 -34.29 19.89
CA ALA A 430 2.40 -32.89 20.29
C ALA A 430 2.40 -31.97 19.08
N GLU A 431 2.07 -30.70 19.29
CA GLU A 431 2.19 -29.63 18.30
C GLU A 431 3.66 -29.48 17.90
N VAL A 432 3.93 -29.35 16.60
CA VAL A 432 5.29 -29.31 16.06
C VAL A 432 6.08 -28.13 16.65
N GLU A 433 5.45 -26.97 16.80
CA GLU A 433 6.09 -25.78 17.34
C GLU A 433 6.43 -25.94 18.83
N ALA A 434 5.50 -26.47 19.64
CA ALA A 434 5.76 -26.74 21.06
C ALA A 434 6.90 -27.76 21.26
N ALA A 435 6.95 -28.79 20.38
CA ALA A 435 8.03 -29.76 20.37
C ALA A 435 9.38 -29.14 19.98
N ALA A 436 9.41 -28.23 19.01
CA ALA A 436 10.62 -27.54 18.57
C ALA A 436 11.25 -26.66 19.67
N GLN A 437 10.43 -26.19 20.62
CA GLN A 437 10.86 -25.41 21.78
C GLN A 437 11.24 -26.27 23.00
N SER A 438 11.16 -27.60 22.88
CA SER A 438 11.42 -28.54 23.97
C SER A 438 12.76 -29.27 23.81
N ASP A 439 13.72 -28.93 24.67
CA ASP A 439 15.03 -29.59 24.69
C ASP A 439 14.89 -31.10 24.97
N GLY A 440 15.73 -31.92 24.31
CA GLY A 440 15.73 -33.39 24.46
C GLY A 440 14.59 -34.11 23.74
N VAL A 441 13.77 -33.39 22.98
CA VAL A 441 12.68 -33.93 22.17
C VAL A 441 13.02 -33.79 20.68
N ARG A 442 12.71 -34.82 19.89
CA ARG A 442 12.80 -34.81 18.43
C ARG A 442 11.45 -35.11 17.80
N THR A 443 11.07 -34.33 16.80
CA THR A 443 9.90 -34.61 15.97
C THR A 443 10.27 -35.56 14.83
N LEU A 444 9.51 -36.65 14.67
CA LEU A 444 9.72 -37.66 13.65
C LEU A 444 9.05 -37.28 12.32
N LYS A 445 9.69 -37.64 11.21
CA LYS A 445 9.02 -37.66 9.89
C LYS A 445 8.02 -38.81 9.82
N LEU A 446 6.90 -38.60 9.14
CA LEU A 446 5.92 -39.64 8.81
C LEU A 446 5.97 -39.94 7.31
N ASP A 447 6.19 -41.20 6.95
CA ASP A 447 6.39 -41.63 5.55
C ASP A 447 7.47 -40.81 4.82
N GLY A 448 8.51 -40.38 5.56
CA GLY A 448 9.59 -39.54 5.04
C GLY A 448 9.25 -38.05 4.89
N VAL A 449 8.00 -37.65 5.17
CA VAL A 449 7.53 -36.26 5.11
C VAL A 449 7.81 -35.54 6.43
N VAL A 450 8.37 -34.34 6.34
CA VAL A 450 8.60 -33.47 7.50
C VAL A 450 7.27 -32.83 7.93
N PRO A 451 6.93 -32.82 9.22
CA PRO A 451 5.73 -32.14 9.71
C PRO A 451 5.84 -30.62 9.47
N GLY A 452 4.80 -30.01 8.92
CA GLY A 452 4.73 -28.56 8.78
C GLY A 452 3.47 -28.06 8.07
N LEU A 453 3.21 -26.76 8.15
CA LEU A 453 2.03 -26.14 7.53
C LEU A 453 1.98 -26.34 6.01
N GLY A 454 3.15 -26.28 5.34
CA GLY A 454 3.23 -26.48 3.90
C GLY A 454 2.83 -27.90 3.46
N THR A 455 3.30 -28.93 4.17
CA THR A 455 3.02 -30.34 3.89
C THR A 455 1.63 -30.78 4.37
N ALA A 456 1.08 -30.11 5.39
CA ALA A 456 -0.32 -30.26 5.74
C ALA A 456 -1.23 -29.65 4.66
N GLY A 457 -0.90 -28.43 4.20
CA GLY A 457 -1.69 -27.69 3.21
C GLY A 457 -1.68 -28.28 1.79
N ASP A 458 -0.66 -29.06 1.42
CA ASP A 458 -0.63 -29.80 0.15
C ASP A 458 -1.17 -31.24 0.25
N GLY A 459 -1.55 -31.67 1.46
CA GLY A 459 -2.14 -32.98 1.74
C GLY A 459 -1.14 -34.13 1.85
N THR A 460 0.18 -33.86 1.88
CA THR A 460 1.21 -34.91 1.99
C THR A 460 1.50 -35.35 3.42
N TYR A 461 1.13 -34.54 4.41
CA TYR A 461 1.30 -34.85 5.83
C TYR A 461 -0.07 -34.94 6.53
N PRO A 462 -0.41 -36.07 7.20
CA PRO A 462 -1.78 -36.31 7.65
C PRO A 462 -2.11 -35.80 9.06
N PHE A 463 -1.10 -35.46 9.88
CA PHE A 463 -1.32 -35.16 11.29
C PHE A 463 -1.47 -33.65 11.55
N TRP A 464 -2.64 -33.13 11.22
CA TRP A 464 -3.02 -31.73 11.43
C TRP A 464 -4.50 -31.65 11.76
N ALA A 465 -4.94 -30.53 12.32
CA ALA A 465 -6.36 -30.27 12.53
C ALA A 465 -6.68 -28.77 12.54
N THR A 466 -7.96 -28.47 12.38
CA THR A 466 -8.50 -27.12 12.52
C THR A 466 -8.81 -26.87 13.98
N GLU A 467 -8.30 -25.75 14.47
CA GLU A 467 -8.56 -25.23 15.79
C GLU A 467 -9.84 -24.38 15.77
N TYR A 468 -10.72 -24.62 16.74
CA TYR A 468 -12.00 -23.94 16.84
C TYR A 468 -12.10 -23.19 18.17
N GLY A 469 -12.78 -22.04 18.17
CA GLY A 469 -13.24 -21.35 19.37
C GLY A 469 -14.77 -21.44 19.48
N TYR A 470 -15.26 -22.00 20.58
CA TYR A 470 -16.68 -22.24 20.85
C TYR A 470 -17.25 -21.27 21.88
N THR A 471 -18.48 -20.83 21.63
CA THR A 471 -19.36 -20.17 22.62
C THR A 471 -20.60 -21.02 22.87
N PHE A 472 -21.23 -20.81 24.02
CA PHE A 472 -22.57 -21.36 24.28
C PHE A 472 -23.62 -20.48 23.61
N GLY A 473 -24.16 -20.96 22.48
CA GLY A 473 -25.10 -20.25 21.63
C GLY A 473 -24.51 -19.01 20.97
N ASP A 474 -25.41 -18.21 20.39
CA ASP A 474 -25.05 -16.91 19.84
C ASP A 474 -24.80 -15.89 20.94
N VAL A 475 -23.75 -15.11 20.75
CA VAL A 475 -23.29 -14.09 21.71
C VAL A 475 -23.47 -12.70 21.10
N PRO A 476 -23.80 -11.67 21.91
CA PRO A 476 -23.86 -10.30 21.42
C PRO A 476 -22.54 -9.88 20.78
N ALA A 477 -22.56 -9.17 19.65
CA ALA A 477 -21.34 -8.73 18.96
C ALA A 477 -20.43 -7.82 19.84
N THR A 478 -21.02 -7.22 20.87
CA THR A 478 -20.39 -6.37 21.88
C THR A 478 -19.88 -7.13 23.11
N SER A 479 -20.05 -8.47 23.17
CA SER A 479 -19.54 -9.26 24.29
C SER A 479 -18.02 -9.44 24.20
N ILE A 480 -17.37 -9.68 25.34
CA ILE A 480 -15.92 -9.92 25.38
C ILE A 480 -15.54 -11.21 24.67
N ALA A 481 -16.38 -12.26 24.74
CA ALA A 481 -16.19 -13.49 23.97
C ALA A 481 -16.19 -13.23 22.44
N ALA A 482 -17.14 -12.45 21.95
CA ALA A 482 -17.21 -12.07 20.53
C ALA A 482 -16.02 -11.19 20.10
N GLY A 483 -15.63 -10.25 20.97
CA GLY A 483 -14.48 -9.37 20.79
C GLY A 483 -13.17 -10.15 20.65
N PHE A 484 -12.95 -11.11 21.54
CA PHE A 484 -11.74 -11.95 21.53
C PHE A 484 -11.68 -12.89 20.32
N LEU A 485 -12.78 -13.56 19.96
CA LEU A 485 -12.83 -14.40 18.76
C LEU A 485 -12.57 -13.60 17.47
N ARG A 486 -13.07 -12.35 17.41
CA ARG A 486 -12.77 -11.42 16.31
C ARG A 486 -11.31 -10.98 16.35
N PHE A 487 -10.74 -10.70 17.51
CA PHE A 487 -9.32 -10.39 17.66
C PHE A 487 -8.43 -11.52 17.13
N MET A 488 -8.72 -12.77 17.49
CA MET A 488 -7.99 -13.96 17.01
C MET A 488 -8.00 -14.09 15.48
N THR A 489 -9.01 -13.53 14.81
CA THR A 489 -9.20 -13.62 13.35
C THR A 489 -8.94 -12.31 12.63
N THR A 490 -8.33 -11.30 13.28
CA THR A 490 -8.00 -10.01 12.69
C THR A 490 -6.64 -9.46 13.15
N GLY A 491 -5.99 -8.65 12.30
CA GLY A 491 -4.81 -7.84 12.64
C GLY A 491 -3.79 -8.54 13.56
N PRO A 492 -3.55 -8.05 14.80
CA PRO A 492 -2.57 -8.63 15.74
C PRO A 492 -2.80 -10.09 16.11
N GLY A 493 -4.04 -10.57 16.18
CA GLY A 493 -4.30 -11.98 16.53
C GLY A 493 -3.84 -12.94 15.43
N ILE A 494 -4.01 -12.54 14.16
CA ILE A 494 -3.48 -13.29 13.00
C ILE A 494 -1.96 -13.38 13.07
N ASP A 495 -1.28 -12.28 13.42
CA ASP A 495 0.18 -12.25 13.51
C ASP A 495 0.68 -13.16 14.64
N ILE A 496 0.01 -13.16 15.80
CA ILE A 496 0.33 -14.09 16.91
C ILE A 496 0.18 -15.55 16.49
N LEU A 497 -0.87 -15.88 15.74
CA LEU A 497 -1.06 -17.23 15.20
C LEU A 497 0.12 -17.63 14.31
N ARG A 498 0.48 -16.79 13.34
CA ARG A 498 1.61 -17.04 12.41
C ARG A 498 2.93 -17.21 13.15
N ASP A 499 3.23 -16.28 14.06
CA ASP A 499 4.48 -16.28 14.82
C ASP A 499 4.59 -17.49 15.75
N SER A 500 3.45 -18.09 16.11
CA SER A 500 3.38 -19.34 16.88
C SER A 500 3.30 -20.60 16.01
N GLY A 501 3.64 -20.51 14.72
CA GLY A 501 3.67 -21.66 13.80
C GLY A 501 2.30 -22.19 13.39
N GLN A 502 1.23 -21.43 13.63
CA GLN A 502 -0.15 -21.74 13.22
C GLN A 502 -0.46 -21.10 11.86
N SER A 503 -1.34 -21.71 11.06
CA SER A 503 -1.86 -21.05 9.86
C SER A 503 -3.23 -20.45 10.14
N PRO A 504 -3.40 -19.12 10.13
CA PRO A 504 -4.70 -18.47 10.28
C PRO A 504 -5.70 -18.98 9.22
N CYS A 505 -6.94 -19.26 9.63
CA CYS A 505 -7.95 -19.78 8.71
C CYS A 505 -8.35 -18.80 7.60
N SER A 506 -8.09 -17.50 7.77
CA SER A 506 -8.26 -16.49 6.72
C SER A 506 -7.24 -16.61 5.57
N GLU A 507 -6.18 -17.39 5.76
CA GLU A 507 -5.00 -17.41 4.88
C GLU A 507 -4.68 -18.79 4.32
N VAL A 508 -5.43 -19.81 4.74
CA VAL A 508 -5.25 -21.16 4.21
C VAL A 508 -5.55 -21.19 2.72
N ARG A 509 -4.66 -21.86 1.96
CA ARG A 509 -4.78 -21.97 0.51
C ARG A 509 -6.08 -22.65 0.07
N PHE A 510 -6.60 -23.56 0.90
CA PHE A 510 -7.86 -24.27 0.69
C PHE A 510 -8.82 -23.94 1.85
N PRO A 511 -9.75 -22.99 1.67
CA PRO A 511 -10.68 -22.57 2.72
C PRO A 511 -11.53 -23.71 3.31
N SER A 512 -11.73 -24.80 2.56
CA SER A 512 -12.42 -26.01 3.03
C SER A 512 -11.67 -26.73 4.15
N ALA A 513 -10.36 -26.57 4.27
CA ALA A 513 -9.60 -27.13 5.40
C ALA A 513 -9.99 -26.46 6.72
N CYS A 514 -10.36 -25.18 6.69
CA CYS A 514 -10.87 -24.41 7.82
C CYS A 514 -12.40 -24.26 7.81
N ALA A 515 -13.12 -25.32 7.38
CA ALA A 515 -14.57 -25.36 7.41
C ALA A 515 -15.07 -26.38 8.44
N PHE A 516 -16.26 -26.14 8.99
CA PHE A 516 -16.96 -27.16 9.76
C PHE A 516 -17.24 -28.39 8.88
N PRO A 517 -17.07 -29.62 9.41
CA PRO A 517 -17.50 -30.82 8.71
C PRO A 517 -18.98 -30.70 8.35
N ARG A 518 -19.29 -30.98 7.09
CA ARG A 518 -20.67 -30.98 6.60
C ARG A 518 -21.43 -32.16 7.20
N THR A 519 -22.55 -31.90 7.87
CA THR A 519 -23.40 -32.91 8.55
C THR A 519 -24.07 -33.90 7.59
N ASP A 520 -23.91 -33.70 6.29
CA ASP A 520 -24.47 -34.46 5.18
C ASP A 520 -23.57 -35.62 4.69
N GLY A 521 -22.60 -36.06 5.51
CA GLY A 521 -21.87 -37.32 5.30
C GLY A 521 -21.01 -37.37 4.04
N THR A 522 -20.70 -36.20 3.47
CA THR A 522 -19.84 -36.05 2.29
C THR A 522 -18.67 -35.15 2.66
N ASP A 523 -17.79 -35.63 3.54
CA ASP A 523 -16.44 -35.09 3.59
C ASP A 523 -15.46 -36.02 2.91
N LEU A 524 -14.59 -35.38 2.16
CA LEU A 524 -13.65 -35.97 1.24
C LEU A 524 -12.63 -36.77 2.05
N GLY A 525 -12.69 -38.09 1.91
CA GLY A 525 -11.55 -38.93 2.20
C GLY A 525 -10.31 -38.34 1.52
N ALA A 526 -9.28 -38.11 2.32
CA ALA A 526 -7.90 -38.09 1.86
C ALA A 526 -7.64 -39.42 1.14
N GLY A 527 -7.97 -39.47 -0.16
CA GLY A 527 -8.11 -40.71 -0.91
C GLY A 527 -8.68 -40.51 -2.31
N GLY A 528 -8.43 -39.38 -2.94
CA GLY A 528 -8.83 -39.10 -4.32
C GLY A 528 -7.62 -39.23 -5.25
N THR A 529 -7.41 -40.41 -5.81
CA THR A 529 -6.45 -40.66 -6.89
C THR A 529 -6.53 -39.57 -7.97
N THR A 530 -5.42 -38.89 -8.24
CA THR A 530 -5.25 -38.08 -9.46
C THR A 530 -5.64 -38.94 -10.67
N PRO A 531 -6.54 -38.48 -11.56
CA PRO A 531 -6.80 -39.21 -12.79
C PRO A 531 -5.53 -39.18 -13.64
N ARG A 532 -4.96 -40.36 -13.90
CA ARG A 532 -3.95 -40.56 -14.95
C ARG A 532 -4.50 -39.93 -16.25
N PRO A 533 -3.71 -39.15 -16.99
CA PRO A 533 -4.15 -38.69 -18.31
C PRO A 533 -4.34 -39.93 -19.19
N ALA A 534 -5.55 -40.05 -19.73
CA ALA A 534 -5.92 -41.10 -20.66
C ALA A 534 -5.02 -41.01 -21.90
N VAL A 535 -4.14 -41.99 -22.08
CA VAL A 535 -3.53 -42.28 -23.36
C VAL A 535 -4.66 -42.78 -24.25
N SER A 536 -5.03 -41.97 -25.25
CA SER A 536 -6.00 -42.34 -26.28
C SER A 536 -5.41 -43.47 -27.16
N PRO A 537 -6.10 -44.60 -27.34
CA PRO A 537 -5.77 -45.56 -28.37
C PRO A 537 -6.77 -45.43 -29.52
N THR A 538 -6.46 -44.60 -30.51
CA THR A 538 -7.06 -44.73 -31.85
C THR A 538 -5.99 -44.43 -32.90
N GLY A 539 -5.65 -45.49 -33.65
CA GLY A 539 -4.65 -45.44 -34.70
C GLY A 539 -5.20 -44.97 -36.05
N ARG A 540 -4.25 -44.54 -36.90
CA ARG A 540 -4.06 -45.00 -38.28
C ARG A 540 -2.62 -44.78 -38.69
#